data_AF-A0A2V6I4A2-F1
#
_entry.id   AF-A0A2V6I4A2-F1
#
_cell.length_a   1.000
_cell.length_b   1.000
_cell.length_c   1.000
_cell.angle_alpha   90.00
_cell.angle_beta   90.00
_cell.angle_gamma   90.00
#
_symmetry.space_group_name_H-M   'P 1'
#
loop_
_entity.id
_entity.type
_entity.pdbx_description
1 polymer ?
#
loop_
_entity_poly.entity_id
_entity_poly.type
_entity_poly.pdbx_seq_one_letter_code
_entity_poly.pdbx_strand_id
1 'polypeptide(L)'
;MNVPDENILVIRRRLFDELGAFQGLNFEPRKYLDSILSRGNNFFLPRAQAERDPSHKQIIPYALLTHGDKVLHYVRGKRAGEQRLVAKGSIGIGGHMNEGDESLFALDEAAYRAGVEREVAEEIAIKTKFE
;
A
#
# COMPACT_ATOMS: atom_id res chain seq x y z
N MET A 1 -5.51 16.82 -12.07
CA MET A 1 -4.13 16.31 -12.15
C MET A 1 -4.20 14.97 -12.83
N ASN A 2 -3.45 14.76 -13.91
CA ASN A 2 -3.37 13.43 -14.52
C ASN A 2 -2.77 12.49 -13.47
N VAL A 3 -3.45 11.36 -13.23
CA VAL A 3 -2.88 10.25 -12.48
C VAL A 3 -1.58 9.87 -13.21
N PRO A 4 -0.44 9.73 -12.50
CA PRO A 4 0.78 9.24 -13.12
C PRO A 4 0.48 7.99 -13.95
N ASP A 5 1.09 7.88 -15.14
CA ASP A 5 0.97 6.70 -16.00
C ASP A 5 1.83 5.58 -15.39
N GLU A 6 1.38 5.07 -14.24
CA GLU A 6 2.04 4.02 -13.47
C GLU A 6 1.14 2.79 -13.37
N ASN A 7 1.78 1.63 -13.41
CA ASN A 7 1.17 0.34 -13.21
C ASN A 7 1.29 -0.06 -11.74
N ILE A 8 0.15 -0.30 -11.08
CA ILE A 8 0.09 -0.57 -9.64
C ILE A 8 -0.31 -2.01 -9.34
N LEU A 9 0.19 -2.57 -8.23
CA LEU A 9 -0.11 -3.92 -7.81
C LEU A 9 -1.56 -4.04 -7.32
N VAL A 10 -2.28 -5.02 -7.89
CA VAL A 10 -3.67 -5.33 -7.53
C VAL A 10 -3.87 -6.83 -7.31
N ILE A 11 -4.97 -7.16 -6.64
CA ILE A 11 -5.57 -8.50 -6.64
C ILE A 11 -6.99 -8.43 -7.19
N ARG A 12 -7.53 -9.57 -7.62
CA ARG A 12 -8.98 -9.68 -7.89
C ARG A 12 -9.75 -9.54 -6.58
N ARG A 13 -10.82 -8.76 -6.59
CA ARG A 13 -11.74 -8.60 -5.45
C ARG A 13 -12.25 -9.93 -4.92
N ARG A 14 -12.54 -10.87 -5.84
CA ARG A 14 -12.98 -12.22 -5.51
C ARG A 14 -12.04 -12.96 -4.55
N LEU A 15 -10.72 -12.81 -4.70
CA LEU A 15 -9.75 -13.44 -3.81
C LEU A 15 -9.92 -12.93 -2.36
N PHE A 16 -10.09 -11.62 -2.18
CA PHE A 16 -10.37 -11.06 -0.85
C PHE A 16 -11.66 -11.61 -0.25
N ASP A 17 -12.70 -11.78 -1.07
CA ASP A 17 -13.97 -12.33 -0.60
C ASP A 17 -13.83 -13.82 -0.22
N GLU A 18 -13.09 -14.61 -0.99
CA GLU A 18 -12.78 -16.03 -0.72
C GLU A 18 -11.93 -16.22 0.55
N LEU A 19 -11.00 -15.31 0.82
CA LEU A 19 -10.20 -15.31 2.06
C LEU A 19 -11.00 -14.86 3.29
N GLY A 20 -12.23 -14.38 3.10
CA GLY A 20 -13.11 -13.86 4.15
C GLY A 20 -13.08 -12.34 4.19
N ALA A 21 -14.02 -11.72 3.47
CA ALA A 21 -14.18 -10.27 3.47
C ALA A 21 -14.43 -9.71 4.88
N PHE A 22 -13.87 -8.54 5.16
CA PHE A 22 -14.09 -7.83 6.41
C PHE A 22 -14.21 -6.32 6.18
N GLN A 23 -14.72 -5.63 7.21
CA GLN A 23 -14.82 -4.18 7.28
C GLN A 23 -14.02 -3.69 8.50
N GLY A 24 -13.11 -2.73 8.30
CA GLY A 24 -12.23 -2.23 9.35
C GLY A 24 -10.85 -2.89 9.33
N LEU A 25 -10.34 -3.30 10.48
CA LEU A 25 -9.03 -3.94 10.63
C LEU A 25 -9.19 -5.43 10.95
N ASN A 26 -8.33 -6.26 10.36
CA ASN A 26 -8.21 -7.68 10.69
C ASN A 26 -6.78 -7.95 11.18
N PHE A 27 -6.64 -8.58 12.35
CA PHE A 27 -5.36 -8.84 13.01
C PHE A 27 -4.80 -10.24 12.72
N GLU A 28 -5.30 -10.91 11.69
CA GLU A 28 -4.80 -12.20 11.17
C GLU A 28 -4.12 -12.00 9.79
N PRO A 29 -3.06 -11.18 9.68
CA PRO A 29 -2.52 -10.77 8.38
C PRO A 29 -2.00 -11.94 7.53
N ARG A 30 -1.46 -12.99 8.16
CA ARG A 30 -0.93 -14.17 7.45
C ARG A 30 -1.99 -14.89 6.62
N LYS A 31 -3.25 -14.88 7.07
CA LYS A 31 -4.38 -15.45 6.32
C LYS A 31 -4.52 -14.85 4.92
N TYR A 32 -4.15 -13.58 4.77
CA TYR A 32 -4.28 -12.84 3.52
C TYR A 32 -2.96 -12.75 2.77
N LEU A 33 -1.86 -12.44 3.47
CA LEU A 33 -0.59 -12.08 2.86
C LEU A 33 -0.03 -13.19 1.97
N ASP A 34 0.02 -14.43 2.46
CA ASP A 34 0.56 -15.57 1.71
C ASP A 34 -0.24 -15.82 0.42
N SER A 35 -1.57 -15.70 0.49
CA SER A 35 -2.45 -15.89 -0.67
C SER A 35 -2.34 -14.73 -1.65
N ILE A 36 -2.30 -13.48 -1.17
CA ILE A 36 -2.16 -12.26 -1.98
C ILE A 36 -0.83 -12.27 -2.74
N LEU A 37 0.25 -12.65 -2.08
CA LEU A 37 1.59 -12.68 -2.67
C LEU A 37 1.83 -13.93 -3.52
N SER A 38 1.03 -14.99 -3.40
CA SER A 38 1.22 -16.17 -4.24
C SER A 38 1.13 -15.86 -5.75
N ARG A 39 1.97 -16.54 -6.54
CA ARG A 39 2.06 -16.34 -7.99
C ARG A 39 0.69 -16.55 -8.66
N GLY A 40 0.26 -15.56 -9.43
CA GLY A 40 -1.00 -15.59 -10.19
C GLY A 40 -2.20 -14.96 -9.47
N ASN A 41 -2.07 -14.63 -8.18
CA ASN A 41 -3.14 -13.97 -7.42
C ASN A 41 -3.04 -12.44 -7.44
N ASN A 42 -1.86 -11.91 -7.73
CA ASN A 42 -1.60 -10.50 -7.94
C ASN A 42 -1.05 -10.24 -9.35
N PHE A 43 -1.24 -9.00 -9.82
CA PHE A 43 -0.74 -8.52 -11.10
C PHE A 43 -0.78 -6.99 -11.12
N PHE A 44 -0.16 -6.38 -12.13
CA PHE A 44 -0.16 -4.94 -12.30
C PHE A 44 -1.27 -4.46 -13.24
N LEU A 45 -1.88 -3.31 -12.91
CA LEU A 45 -2.83 -2.60 -13.77
C LEU A 45 -2.50 -1.11 -13.82
N PRO A 46 -2.82 -0.41 -14.93
CA PRO A 46 -2.75 1.04 -14.97
C PRO A 46 -3.57 1.64 -13.83
N ARG A 47 -2.96 2.55 -13.05
CA ARG A 47 -3.59 3.14 -11.87
C ARG A 47 -4.96 3.74 -12.17
N ALA A 48 -5.09 4.46 -13.29
CA ALA A 48 -6.34 5.05 -13.72
C ALA A 48 -7.48 4.03 -13.95
N GLN A 49 -7.14 2.79 -14.33
CA GLN A 49 -8.10 1.70 -14.47
C GLN A 49 -8.44 1.11 -13.10
N ALA A 50 -7.43 0.81 -12.29
CA ALA A 50 -7.60 0.22 -10.96
C ALA A 50 -8.36 1.14 -9.98
N GLU A 51 -8.30 2.47 -10.14
CA GLU A 51 -9.08 3.42 -9.34
C GLU A 51 -10.59 3.41 -9.64
N ARG A 52 -10.99 2.92 -10.82
CA ARG A 52 -12.39 2.97 -11.30
C ARG A 52 -13.06 1.60 -11.33
N ASP A 53 -12.30 0.53 -11.23
CA ASP A 53 -12.81 -0.84 -11.34
C ASP A 53 -12.89 -1.53 -9.97
N PRO A 54 -14.10 -1.68 -9.39
CA PRO A 54 -14.29 -2.30 -8.08
C PRO A 54 -14.03 -3.82 -8.08
N SER A 55 -13.84 -4.44 -9.26
CA SER A 55 -13.47 -5.86 -9.37
C SER A 55 -12.01 -6.13 -8.99
N HIS A 56 -11.23 -5.07 -8.77
CA HIS A 56 -9.85 -5.12 -8.32
C HIS A 56 -9.69 -4.43 -6.96
N LYS A 57 -8.79 -4.94 -6.13
CA LYS A 57 -8.32 -4.26 -4.92
C LYS A 57 -6.86 -3.87 -5.11
N GLN A 58 -6.56 -2.60 -4.85
CA GLN A 58 -5.20 -2.06 -4.87
C GLN A 58 -4.47 -2.47 -3.58
N ILE A 59 -3.25 -2.98 -3.72
CA ILE A 59 -2.39 -3.29 -2.58
C ILE A 59 -1.60 -2.03 -2.22
N ILE A 60 -1.83 -1.53 -1.00
CA ILE A 60 -1.24 -0.30 -0.48
C ILE A 60 -0.43 -0.65 0.77
N PRO A 61 0.91 -0.67 0.71
CA PRO A 61 1.75 -0.60 1.90
C PRO A 61 1.33 0.57 2.77
N TYR A 62 1.19 0.30 4.07
CA TYR A 62 0.81 1.33 5.03
C TYR A 62 1.64 1.18 6.30
N ALA A 63 2.56 2.11 6.50
CA ALA A 63 3.47 2.12 7.64
C ALA A 63 2.98 3.09 8.71
N LEU A 64 2.92 2.60 9.95
CA LEU A 64 2.76 3.43 11.14
C LEU A 64 4.13 3.73 11.71
N LEU A 65 4.41 5.01 11.99
CA LEU A 65 5.68 5.44 12.56
C LEU A 65 5.50 5.77 14.03
N THR A 66 6.21 5.04 14.89
CA THR A 66 6.15 5.19 16.35
C THR A 66 7.53 5.40 16.93
N HIS A 67 7.62 6.20 18.00
CA HIS A 67 8.84 6.36 18.79
C HIS A 67 8.49 6.46 20.27
N GLY A 68 8.79 5.38 21.02
CA GLY A 68 8.30 5.21 22.38
C GLY A 68 6.78 5.11 22.42
N ASP A 69 6.14 5.93 23.26
CA ASP A 69 4.68 6.05 23.40
C ASP A 69 4.04 7.03 22.40
N LYS A 70 4.81 7.55 21.45
CA LYS A 70 4.37 8.57 20.48
C LYS A 70 4.15 7.96 19.10
N VAL A 71 3.12 8.45 18.42
CA VAL A 71 2.85 8.16 17.01
C VAL A 71 3.05 9.43 16.17
N LEU A 72 3.63 9.27 14.98
CA LEU A 72 3.70 10.37 14.03
C LEU A 72 2.30 10.75 13.56
N HIS A 73 1.99 12.03 13.68
CA HIS A 73 0.76 12.65 13.17
C HIS A 73 1.11 13.84 12.29
N TYR A 74 0.43 13.98 11.16
CA TYR A 74 0.61 15.09 10.23
C TYR A 74 -0.73 15.55 9.66
N VAL A 75 -0.78 16.81 9.21
CA VAL A 75 -1.93 17.36 8.48
C VAL A 75 -1.60 17.33 7.00
N ARG A 76 -2.50 16.73 6.20
CA ARG A 76 -2.31 16.63 4.75
C ARG A 76 -2.37 18.02 4.11
N GLY A 77 -1.25 18.42 3.49
CA GLY A 77 -1.13 19.69 2.78
C GLY A 77 -1.96 19.75 1.51
N LYS A 78 -2.17 20.97 0.98
CA LYS A 78 -2.99 21.24 -0.22
C LYS A 78 -2.49 20.56 -1.50
N ARG A 79 -1.23 20.12 -1.51
CA ARG A 79 -0.60 19.38 -2.62
C ARG A 79 -0.86 17.87 -2.57
N ALA A 80 -1.60 17.37 -1.58
CA ALA A 80 -1.98 15.96 -1.53
C ALA A 80 -2.88 15.59 -2.73
N GLY A 81 -2.57 14.48 -3.40
CA GLY A 81 -3.33 14.01 -4.57
C GLY A 81 -4.80 13.73 -4.25
N GLU A 82 -5.11 13.33 -3.01
CA GLU A 82 -6.47 13.10 -2.53
C GLU A 82 -7.04 14.35 -1.84
N GLN A 83 -7.88 15.08 -2.57
CA GLN A 83 -8.47 16.35 -2.13
C GLN A 83 -9.45 16.18 -0.95
N ARG A 84 -10.11 15.03 -0.80
CA ARG A 84 -11.07 14.77 0.31
C ARG A 84 -10.41 14.72 1.68
N LEU A 85 -9.09 14.55 1.72
CA LEU A 85 -8.29 14.42 2.93
C LEU A 85 -7.46 15.67 3.26
N VAL A 86 -7.51 16.71 2.43
CA VAL A 86 -6.80 17.98 2.68
C VAL A 86 -7.27 18.59 4.00
N ALA A 87 -6.34 19.12 4.78
CA ALA A 87 -6.55 19.72 6.10
C ALA A 87 -7.07 18.76 7.19
N LYS A 88 -7.14 17.45 6.92
CA LYS A 88 -7.41 16.42 7.94
C LYS A 88 -6.09 15.91 8.55
N GLY A 89 -6.17 15.54 9.82
CA GLY A 89 -5.11 14.78 10.50
C GLY A 89 -4.99 13.38 9.90
N SER A 90 -3.77 12.87 9.82
CA SER A 90 -3.46 11.53 9.34
C SER A 90 -2.40 10.89 10.22
N ILE A 91 -2.53 9.58 10.38
CA ILE A 91 -1.56 8.71 11.05
C ILE A 91 -1.27 7.58 10.08
N GLY A 92 -0.01 7.43 9.70
CA GLY A 92 0.45 6.42 8.77
C GLY A 92 0.66 6.94 7.35
N ILE A 93 1.61 6.30 6.68
CA ILE A 93 2.10 6.66 5.36
C ILE A 93 1.96 5.46 4.46
N GLY A 94 1.48 5.67 3.25
CA GLY A 94 1.34 4.60 2.29
C GLY A 94 1.20 5.14 0.89
N GLY A 95 1.42 4.24 -0.06
CA GLY A 95 1.43 4.51 -1.48
C GLY A 95 1.25 3.25 -2.29
N HIS A 96 1.37 3.36 -3.60
CA HIS A 96 1.16 2.26 -4.52
C HIS A 96 2.46 1.47 -4.74
N MET A 97 2.35 0.15 -4.89
CA MET A 97 3.47 -0.69 -5.33
C MET A 97 3.53 -0.69 -6.86
N ASN A 98 4.68 -0.34 -7.45
CA ASN A 98 4.80 -0.08 -8.89
C ASN A 98 5.56 -1.19 -9.62
N GLU A 99 5.31 -1.37 -10.92
CA GLU A 99 5.91 -2.45 -11.74
C GLU A 99 7.45 -2.40 -11.80
N GLY A 100 8.05 -1.20 -11.66
CA GLY A 100 9.49 -1.00 -11.60
C GLY A 100 10.16 -1.43 -10.28
N ASP A 101 9.37 -1.84 -9.28
CA ASP A 101 9.88 -2.54 -8.11
C ASP A 101 10.18 -4.00 -8.54
N GLU A 102 11.24 -4.20 -9.32
CA GLU A 102 11.61 -5.49 -9.95
C GLU A 102 11.77 -6.65 -8.95
N SER A 103 11.93 -6.36 -7.65
CA SER A 103 11.89 -7.34 -6.58
C SER A 103 10.52 -8.00 -6.41
N LEU A 104 9.42 -7.34 -6.80
CA LEU A 104 8.07 -7.89 -6.67
C LEU A 104 7.77 -9.06 -7.62
N PHE A 105 8.60 -9.32 -8.63
CA PHE A 105 8.48 -10.55 -9.42
C PHE A 105 9.05 -11.77 -8.67
N ALA A 106 9.93 -11.54 -7.71
CA ALA A 106 10.26 -12.48 -6.63
C ALA A 106 9.31 -12.21 -5.47
N LEU A 107 8.06 -12.68 -5.58
CA LEU A 107 6.97 -12.52 -4.59
C LEU A 107 7.28 -13.24 -3.25
N ASP A 108 8.36 -12.87 -2.59
CA ASP A 108 8.60 -13.20 -1.19
C ASP A 108 8.33 -11.98 -0.29
N GLU A 109 8.18 -12.26 1.00
CA GLU A 109 7.90 -11.22 2.01
C GLU A 109 9.01 -10.14 2.04
N ALA A 110 10.25 -10.48 1.64
CA ALA A 110 11.37 -9.57 1.66
C ALA A 110 11.25 -8.50 0.55
N ALA A 111 10.83 -8.90 -0.66
CA ALA A 111 10.55 -7.95 -1.75
C ALA A 111 9.43 -6.96 -1.38
N TYR A 112 8.35 -7.45 -0.77
CA TYR A 112 7.27 -6.60 -0.27
C TYR A 112 7.78 -5.60 0.77
N ARG A 113 8.57 -6.06 1.76
CA ARG A 113 9.17 -5.20 2.79
C ARG A 113 10.09 -4.14 2.21
N ALA A 114 10.92 -4.48 1.22
CA ALA A 114 11.78 -3.53 0.54
C ALA A 114 10.98 -2.42 -0.18
N GLY A 115 9.86 -2.78 -0.81
CA GLY A 115 8.94 -1.80 -1.41
C GLY A 115 8.32 -0.86 -0.38
N VAL A 116 7.91 -1.40 0.78
CA VAL A 116 7.39 -0.57 1.90
C VAL A 116 8.46 0.40 2.40
N GLU A 117 9.69 -0.07 2.59
CA GLU A 117 10.80 0.77 3.07
C GLU A 117 11.14 1.90 2.09
N ARG A 118 11.18 1.62 0.77
CA ARG A 118 11.37 2.64 -0.28
C ARG A 118 10.31 3.73 -0.18
N GLU A 119 9.04 3.34 -0.14
CA GLU A 119 7.91 4.27 -0.13
C GLU A 119 7.91 5.17 1.13
N VAL A 120 8.22 4.59 2.29
CA VAL A 120 8.36 5.38 3.53
C VAL A 120 9.52 6.37 3.44
N ALA A 121 10.64 5.98 2.83
CA ALA A 121 11.82 6.82 2.68
C ALA A 121 11.60 7.99 1.69
N GLU A 122 10.68 7.86 0.73
CA GLU A 122 10.31 8.95 -0.18
C GLU A 122 9.56 10.08 0.53
N GLU A 123 8.70 9.76 1.48
CA GLU A 123 7.89 10.72 2.22
C GLU A 123 8.59 11.24 3.48
N ILE A 124 9.41 10.41 4.14
CA ILE A 124 10.08 10.76 5.40
C ILE A 124 11.54 10.32 5.42
N ALA A 125 12.41 11.29 5.68
CA ALA A 125 13.81 11.04 6.01
C ALA A 125 13.96 10.49 7.43
N ILE A 126 14.05 9.16 7.56
CA ILE A 126 14.34 8.49 8.84
C ILE A 126 15.79 8.03 8.83
N LYS A 127 16.61 8.58 9.74
CA LYS A 127 18.07 8.35 9.78
C LYS A 127 18.46 7.10 10.60
N THR A 128 17.57 6.12 10.69
CA THR A 128 17.76 4.86 11.42
C THR A 128 17.02 3.72 10.71
N LYS A 129 17.40 2.46 10.99
CA LYS A 129 16.66 1.29 10.51
C LYS A 129 15.34 1.14 11.26
N PHE A 130 14.35 0.53 10.61
CA PHE A 130 13.08 0.11 11.20
C PHE A 130 13.18 -1.34 11.67
N GLU A 131 12.44 -1.68 12.72
CA GLU A 131 12.18 -3.07 13.15
C GLU A 131 10.73 -3.44 12.85
#